data_AF-A0A1R1BPW2-F1
#
_entry.id   AF-A0A1R1BPW2-F1
#
_cell.length_a   1.000
_cell.length_b   1.000
_cell.length_c   1.000
_cell.angle_alpha   90.00
_cell.angle_beta   90.00
_cell.angle_gamma   90.00
#
_symmetry.space_group_name_H-M   'P 1'
#
loop_
_entity.id
_entity.type
_entity.pdbx_description
1 polymer ?
#
loop_
_entity_poly.entity_id
_entity_poly.type
_entity_poly.pdbx_seq_one_letter_code
_entity_poly.pdbx_strand_id
1 'polypeptide(L)'
;MSKQLTLTTVNKAHAKEFNEQKKVTLKTGDFLLIDVHFRKAKIQQLLIDYQELLEQTHTKAVSMGVLKDTTFVFYMLLLRHFTSLSQIPNEIDKLVVCCEKLLDLGILEEILNAFDEKELQKVTDTMKRASENSKSINSQLENE
;
A
#
# COMPACT_ATOMS: atom_id res chain seq x y z
N MET A 1 24.04 -14.23 -27.66
CA MET A 1 23.93 -15.45 -26.83
C MET A 1 23.06 -15.15 -25.62
N SER A 2 21.98 -15.90 -25.43
CA SER A 2 21.13 -15.83 -24.25
C SER A 2 21.83 -16.49 -23.07
N LYS A 3 21.75 -15.88 -21.88
CA LYS A 3 22.26 -16.46 -20.63
C LYS A 3 21.14 -17.21 -19.93
N GLN A 4 21.44 -18.35 -19.32
CA GLN A 4 20.48 -19.07 -18.48
C GLN A 4 20.10 -18.22 -17.27
N LEU A 5 18.79 -18.13 -16.99
CA LEU A 5 18.29 -17.46 -15.80
C LEU A 5 18.62 -18.30 -14.56
N THR A 6 19.21 -17.67 -13.54
CA THR A 6 19.56 -18.31 -12.26
C THR A 6 19.07 -17.44 -11.11
N LEU A 7 18.85 -18.04 -9.93
CA LEU A 7 18.49 -17.25 -8.74
C LEU A 7 19.54 -16.19 -8.39
N THR A 8 20.82 -16.48 -8.62
CA THR A 8 21.90 -15.52 -8.41
C THR A 8 21.77 -14.30 -9.32
N THR A 9 21.41 -14.50 -10.60
CA THR A 9 21.21 -13.38 -11.54
C THR A 9 19.93 -12.61 -11.23
N VAL A 10 18.87 -13.29 -10.78
CA VAL A 10 17.63 -12.65 -10.30
C VAL A 10 17.88 -11.79 -9.07
N ASN A 11 18.56 -12.32 -8.04
CA ASN A 11 18.83 -11.60 -6.80
C ASN A 11 19.68 -10.35 -7.03
N LYS A 12 20.69 -10.44 -7.91
CA LYS A 12 21.52 -9.28 -8.29
C LYS A 12 20.71 -8.21 -9.02
N ALA A 13 19.85 -8.61 -9.97
CA ALA A 13 18.98 -7.67 -10.68
C ALA A 13 17.97 -7.02 -9.73
N HIS A 14 17.33 -7.82 -8.86
CA HIS A 14 16.36 -7.34 -7.88
C HIS A 14 16.98 -6.30 -6.95
N ALA A 15 18.14 -6.59 -6.35
CA ALA A 15 18.79 -5.66 -5.43
C ALA A 15 19.16 -4.34 -6.12
N LYS A 16 19.56 -4.39 -7.40
CA LYS A 16 19.90 -3.21 -8.19
C LYS A 16 18.68 -2.33 -8.50
N GLU A 17 17.53 -2.94 -8.74
CA GLU A 17 16.34 -2.24 -9.24
C GLU A 17 15.39 -1.78 -8.12
N PHE A 18 15.34 -2.50 -6.98
CA PHE A 18 14.24 -2.33 -6.04
C PHE A 18 14.63 -1.95 -4.61
N ASN A 19 15.93 -1.79 -4.32
CA ASN A 19 16.40 -1.39 -2.99
C ASN A 19 16.66 0.12 -2.88
N GLU A 20 16.39 0.88 -3.95
CA GLU A 20 16.60 2.32 -3.94
C GLU A 20 15.51 3.02 -3.13
N GLN A 21 15.95 3.88 -2.21
CA GLN A 21 15.09 4.73 -1.39
C GLN A 21 15.58 6.17 -1.44
N LYS A 22 14.64 7.11 -1.43
CA LYS A 22 14.93 8.54 -1.36
C LYS A 22 14.54 9.11 0.00
N LYS A 23 15.35 10.04 0.50
CA LYS A 23 15.06 10.78 1.73
C LYS A 23 14.08 11.91 1.43
N VAL A 24 13.03 12.03 2.24
CA VAL A 24 12.08 13.14 2.24
C VAL A 24 12.16 13.81 3.60
N THR A 25 12.42 15.12 3.59
CA THR A 25 12.44 15.93 4.82
C THR A 25 11.11 16.63 4.92
N LEU A 26 10.42 16.43 6.05
CA LEU A 26 9.11 16.98 6.32
C LEU A 26 9.24 18.43 6.82
N LYS A 27 8.15 19.19 6.72
CA LYS A 27 8.06 20.54 7.30
C LYS A 27 8.29 20.59 8.82
N THR A 28 8.09 19.46 9.52
CA THR A 28 8.38 19.34 10.96
C THR A 28 9.89 19.31 11.26
N GLY A 29 10.73 19.12 10.25
CA GLY A 29 12.17 18.89 10.39
C GLY A 29 12.56 17.41 10.48
N ASP A 30 11.59 16.51 10.68
CA ASP A 30 11.81 15.07 10.63
C ASP A 30 12.06 14.59 9.19
N PHE A 31 12.60 13.39 9.04
CA PHE A 31 12.75 12.78 7.73
C PHE A 31 12.26 11.33 7.71
N LEU A 32 11.87 10.88 6.52
CA LEU A 32 11.61 9.48 6.23
C LEU A 32 12.28 9.06 4.93
N LEU A 33 12.46 7.76 4.76
CA LEU A 33 12.85 7.15 3.50
C LEU A 33 11.61 6.66 2.78
N ILE A 34 11.56 6.85 1.46
CA ILE A 34 10.50 6.39 0.57
C ILE A 34 11.12 5.48 -0.48
N ASP A 35 10.48 4.33 -0.74
CA ASP A 35 10.88 3.43 -1.82
C ASP A 35 10.73 4.16 -3.17
N VAL A 36 11.80 4.19 -3.98
CA VAL A 36 11.76 4.81 -5.33
C VAL A 36 10.97 3.93 -6.30
N HIS A 37 11.05 2.60 -6.12
CA HIS A 37 10.36 1.63 -6.95
C HIS A 37 9.50 0.70 -6.10
N PHE A 38 8.21 0.64 -6.41
CA PHE A 38 7.26 -0.19 -5.68
C PHE A 38 7.35 -1.61 -6.22
N ARG A 39 8.04 -2.48 -5.46
CA ARG A 39 8.14 -3.91 -5.75
C ARG A 39 6.75 -4.51 -5.92
N LYS A 40 6.52 -5.20 -7.03
CA LYS A 40 5.24 -5.91 -7.27
C LYS A 40 4.84 -6.82 -6.11
N ALA A 41 5.80 -7.54 -5.51
CA ALA A 41 5.54 -8.38 -4.34
C ALA A 41 5.03 -7.59 -3.13
N LYS A 42 5.54 -6.37 -2.92
CA LYS A 42 5.12 -5.48 -1.82
C LYS A 42 3.73 -4.87 -2.09
N ILE A 43 3.42 -4.57 -3.36
CA ILE A 43 2.06 -4.19 -3.78
C ILE A 43 1.07 -5.34 -3.51
N GLN A 44 1.44 -6.59 -3.80
CA GLN A 44 0.59 -7.75 -3.47
C GLN A 44 0.39 -7.89 -1.96
N GLN A 45 1.43 -7.69 -1.15
CA GLN A 45 1.28 -7.71 0.30
C GLN A 45 0.34 -6.60 0.79
N LEU A 46 0.43 -5.39 0.23
CA LEU A 46 -0.51 -4.31 0.52
C LEU A 46 -1.96 -4.75 0.24
N LEU A 47 -2.23 -5.45 -0.86
CA LEU A 47 -3.59 -5.92 -1.18
C LEU A 47 -4.11 -6.93 -0.16
N ILE A 48 -3.26 -7.84 0.30
CA ILE A 48 -3.61 -8.82 1.33
C ILE A 48 -3.96 -8.10 2.63
N ASP A 49 -3.05 -7.24 3.11
CA ASP A 49 -3.27 -6.44 4.32
C ASP A 49 -4.53 -5.56 4.22
N TYR A 50 -4.83 -5.04 3.01
CA TYR A 50 -6.03 -4.26 2.75
C TYR A 50 -7.30 -5.10 2.92
N GLN A 51 -7.33 -6.31 2.37
CA GLN A 51 -8.47 -7.23 2.53
C GLN A 51 -8.66 -7.63 4.00
N GLU A 52 -7.57 -7.98 4.70
CA GLU A 52 -7.62 -8.33 6.13
C GLU A 52 -8.18 -7.19 6.99
N LEU A 53 -7.79 -5.94 6.71
CA LEU A 53 -8.32 -4.76 7.42
C LEU A 53 -9.78 -4.50 7.09
N LEU A 54 -10.22 -4.74 5.85
CA LEU A 54 -11.64 -4.63 5.49
C LEU A 54 -12.49 -5.70 6.17
N GLU A 55 -11.99 -6.93 6.32
CA GLU A 55 -12.70 -7.98 7.08
C GLU A 55 -12.93 -7.60 8.55
N GLN A 56 -12.00 -6.84 9.16
CA GLN A 56 -12.20 -6.27 10.50
C GLN A 56 -13.38 -5.27 10.55
N THR A 57 -13.71 -4.59 9.44
CA THR A 57 -14.88 -3.70 9.37
C THR A 57 -16.21 -4.43 9.22
N HIS A 58 -16.22 -5.66 8.68
CA HIS A 58 -17.46 -6.43 8.54
C HIS A 58 -17.86 -7.12 9.84
N THR A 59 -16.87 -7.48 10.67
CA THR A 59 -17.09 -8.13 11.97
C THR A 59 -17.50 -7.17 13.08
N LYS A 60 -17.16 -5.89 12.93
CA LYS A 60 -17.64 -4.79 13.78
C LYS A 60 -18.80 -4.13 13.03
N ALA A 61 -19.97 -3.95 13.64
CA ALA A 61 -21.12 -3.33 12.96
C ALA A 61 -20.84 -1.84 12.61
N VAL A 62 -20.17 -1.55 11.49
CA VAL A 62 -19.76 -0.17 11.14
C VAL A 62 -20.73 0.46 10.15
N SER A 63 -21.24 1.62 10.56
CA SER A 63 -22.18 2.53 9.87
C SER A 63 -21.53 3.32 8.71
N MET A 64 -22.24 4.31 8.13
CA MET A 64 -21.86 5.16 6.99
C MET A 64 -20.41 5.74 6.94
N GLY A 65 -19.62 5.65 8.02
CA GLY A 65 -18.19 5.98 8.06
C GLY A 65 -17.26 5.05 7.25
N VAL A 66 -17.73 3.85 6.85
CA VAL A 66 -16.92 2.83 6.15
C VAL A 66 -16.17 3.36 4.92
N LEU A 67 -16.76 4.27 4.13
CA LEU A 67 -16.11 4.81 2.94
C LEU A 67 -14.91 5.73 3.28
N LYS A 68 -15.01 6.54 4.34
CA LYS A 68 -13.89 7.34 4.84
C LYS A 68 -12.79 6.41 5.39
N ASP A 69 -13.20 5.37 6.11
CA ASP A 69 -12.29 4.39 6.70
C ASP A 69 -11.50 3.62 5.64
N THR A 70 -12.13 3.21 4.54
CA THR A 70 -11.42 2.50 3.44
C THR A 70 -10.32 3.35 2.78
N THR A 71 -10.56 4.64 2.58
CA THR A 71 -9.55 5.56 2.01
C THR A 71 -8.38 5.75 2.98
N PHE A 72 -8.66 5.91 4.27
CA PHE A 72 -7.62 6.05 5.30
C PHE A 72 -6.80 4.78 5.47
N VAL A 73 -7.46 3.62 5.42
CA VAL A 73 -6.79 2.31 5.38
C VAL A 73 -5.83 2.25 4.20
N PHE A 74 -6.28 2.62 3.01
CA PHE A 74 -5.41 2.63 1.83
C PHE A 74 -4.18 3.53 2.00
N TYR A 75 -4.37 4.78 2.46
CA TYR A 75 -3.26 5.70 2.69
C TYR A 75 -2.27 5.20 3.74
N MET A 76 -2.74 4.69 4.87
CA MET A 76 -1.85 4.18 5.90
C MET A 76 -1.10 2.92 5.45
N LEU A 77 -1.70 2.09 4.60
CA LEU A 77 -1.01 0.95 3.99
C LEU A 77 0.05 1.40 2.99
N LEU A 78 -0.18 2.45 2.20
CA LEU A 78 0.88 3.03 1.37
C LEU A 78 2.06 3.47 2.22
N LEU A 79 1.80 4.15 3.34
CA LEU A 79 2.84 4.58 4.27
C LEU A 79 3.58 3.38 4.87
N ARG A 80 2.85 2.37 5.37
CA ARG A 80 3.42 1.15 5.96
C ARG A 80 4.29 0.38 4.98
N HIS A 81 3.82 0.26 3.75
CA HIS A 81 4.48 -0.55 2.74
C HIS A 81 5.55 0.21 1.98
N PHE A 82 5.52 1.53 1.80
CA PHE A 82 6.46 2.18 0.89
C PHE A 82 7.30 3.27 1.53
N THR A 83 7.29 3.35 2.86
CA THR A 83 8.11 4.29 3.62
C THR A 83 8.84 3.62 4.78
N SER A 84 9.76 4.35 5.40
CA SER A 84 10.39 3.95 6.65
C SER A 84 9.56 4.33 7.89
N LEU A 85 8.33 4.82 7.73
CA LEU A 85 7.45 5.14 8.86
C LEU A 85 7.07 3.85 9.58
N SER A 86 7.57 3.70 10.81
CA SER A 86 7.39 2.50 11.61
C SER A 86 6.21 2.64 12.58
N GLN A 87 5.84 1.53 13.23
CA GLN A 87 4.82 1.48 14.29
C GLN A 87 3.40 1.90 13.84
N ILE A 88 3.08 1.76 12.56
CA ILE A 88 1.71 1.95 12.06
C ILE A 88 0.81 0.83 12.62
N PRO A 89 -0.30 1.14 13.31
CA PRO A 89 -1.20 0.14 13.90
C PRO A 89 -1.80 -0.82 12.88
N ASN A 90 -2.17 -2.03 13.32
CA ASN A 90 -2.81 -3.06 12.49
C ASN A 90 -4.31 -3.21 12.77
N GLU A 91 -4.83 -2.49 13.78
CA GLU A 91 -6.26 -2.41 14.06
C GLU A 91 -6.86 -1.19 13.38
N ILE A 92 -7.97 -1.38 12.66
CA ILE A 92 -8.58 -0.34 11.83
C ILE A 92 -8.91 0.95 12.60
N ASP A 93 -9.47 0.84 13.80
CA ASP A 93 -9.86 2.00 14.61
C ASP A 93 -8.64 2.87 14.96
N LYS A 94 -7.49 2.23 15.30
CA LYS A 94 -6.26 2.94 15.62
C LYS A 94 -5.60 3.52 14.38
N LEU A 95 -5.71 2.81 13.26
CA LEU A 95 -5.18 3.25 11.98
C LEU A 95 -5.90 4.53 11.52
N VAL A 96 -7.23 4.55 11.58
CA VAL A 96 -8.06 5.72 11.24
C VAL A 96 -7.66 6.93 12.09
N VAL A 97 -7.56 6.76 13.41
CA VAL A 97 -7.13 7.83 14.32
C VAL A 97 -5.70 8.32 14.01
N CYS A 98 -4.80 7.43 13.61
CA CYS A 98 -3.45 7.81 13.21
C CYS A 98 -3.46 8.62 11.90
N CYS A 99 -4.25 8.18 10.92
CA CYS A 99 -4.41 8.85 9.64
C CYS A 99 -4.97 10.27 9.83
N GLU A 100 -5.98 10.45 10.69
CA GLU A 100 -6.55 11.77 11.02
C GLU A 100 -5.50 12.71 11.59
N LYS A 101 -4.67 12.24 12.53
CA LYS A 101 -3.58 13.05 13.08
C LYS A 101 -2.55 13.45 12.03
N LEU A 102 -2.17 12.55 11.13
CA LEU A 102 -1.23 12.86 10.05
C LEU A 102 -1.81 13.87 9.06
N LEU A 103 -3.12 13.78 8.77
CA LEU A 103 -3.86 14.70 7.93
C LEU A 103 -3.98 16.09 8.58
N ASP A 104 -4.38 16.16 9.85
CA ASP A 104 -4.50 17.42 10.61
C ASP A 104 -3.17 18.16 10.73
N LEU A 105 -2.07 17.41 10.86
CA LEU A 105 -0.72 17.96 10.84
C LEU A 105 -0.24 18.33 9.43
N GLY A 106 -0.99 17.98 8.38
CA GLY A 106 -0.63 18.14 6.97
C GLY A 106 0.65 17.39 6.58
N ILE A 107 0.97 16.31 7.29
CA ILE A 107 2.14 15.44 7.05
C ILE A 107 1.77 14.37 6.02
N LEU A 108 0.52 13.89 6.06
CA LEU A 108 0.06 12.86 5.15
C LEU A 108 0.19 13.31 3.70
N GLU A 109 -0.27 14.51 3.37
CA GLU A 109 -0.19 15.08 2.02
C GLU A 109 1.25 15.27 1.58
N GLU A 110 2.14 15.69 2.48
CA GLU A 110 3.56 15.88 2.19
C GLU A 110 4.22 14.55 1.80
N ILE A 111 3.92 13.47 2.54
CA ILE A 111 4.41 12.13 2.22
C ILE A 111 3.80 11.62 0.91
N LEU A 112 2.48 11.73 0.73
CA LEU A 112 1.79 11.23 -0.46
C LEU A 112 2.27 11.94 -1.72
N ASN A 113 2.48 13.26 -1.68
CA ASN A 113 3.01 14.05 -2.79
C ASN A 113 4.47 13.72 -3.12
N ALA A 114 5.21 13.11 -2.18
CA ALA A 114 6.57 12.69 -2.41
C ALA A 114 6.66 11.34 -3.14
N PHE A 115 5.57 10.57 -3.25
CA PHE A 115 5.54 9.36 -4.07
C PHE A 115 5.58 9.70 -5.56
N ASP A 116 6.18 8.82 -6.37
CA ASP A 116 6.11 8.92 -7.82
C ASP A 116 4.71 8.48 -8.29
N GLU A 117 4.05 9.31 -9.10
CA GLU A 117 2.70 9.07 -9.59
C GLU A 117 2.59 7.75 -10.38
N LYS A 118 3.63 7.36 -11.13
CA LYS A 118 3.63 6.10 -11.87
C LYS A 118 3.72 4.90 -10.94
N GLU A 119 4.40 5.02 -9.81
CA GLU A 119 4.45 3.97 -8.80
C GLU A 119 3.11 3.83 -8.07
N LEU A 120 2.45 4.95 -7.75
CA LEU A 120 1.08 4.94 -7.23
C LEU A 120 0.09 4.31 -8.22
N GLN A 121 0.21 4.63 -9.51
CA GLN A 121 -0.63 4.07 -10.56
C GLN A 121 -0.51 2.53 -10.63
N LYS A 122 0.69 1.97 -10.40
CA LYS A 122 0.86 0.51 -10.34
C LYS A 122 0.04 -0.11 -9.21
N VAL A 123 -0.06 0.57 -8.07
CA VAL A 123 -0.85 0.09 -6.92
C VAL A 123 -2.33 0.10 -7.29
N THR A 124 -2.83 1.23 -7.81
CA THR A 124 -4.24 1.38 -8.19
C THR A 124 -4.65 0.41 -9.31
N ASP A 125 -3.79 0.19 -10.31
CA ASP A 125 -4.03 -0.77 -11.38
C ASP A 125 -4.07 -2.21 -10.87
N THR A 126 -3.26 -2.53 -9.86
CA THR A 126 -3.26 -3.87 -9.26
C THR A 126 -4.48 -4.07 -8.38
N MET A 127 -4.91 -3.07 -7.61
CA MET A 127 -6.19 -3.09 -6.88
C MET A 127 -7.37 -3.29 -7.82
N LYS A 128 -7.42 -2.56 -8.94
CA LYS A 128 -8.49 -2.66 -9.92
C LYS A 128 -8.58 -4.07 -10.51
N ARG A 129 -7.45 -4.62 -10.96
CA ARG A 129 -7.39 -5.98 -11.49
C ARG A 129 -7.80 -7.04 -10.45
N ALA A 130 -7.40 -6.87 -9.19
CA ALA A 130 -7.82 -7.76 -8.12
C ALA A 130 -9.35 -7.73 -7.94
N SER A 131 -9.96 -6.54 -7.92
CA SER A 131 -11.42 -6.38 -7.82
C SER A 131 -12.17 -6.98 -9.01
N GLU A 132 -11.67 -6.79 -10.23
CA GLU A 132 -12.24 -7.37 -11.45
C GLU A 132 -12.18 -8.90 -11.43
N ASN A 133 -11.05 -9.47 -11.03
CA ASN A 133 -10.89 -10.92 -10.92
C ASN A 133 -11.83 -11.53 -9.88
N SER A 134 -11.98 -10.89 -8.70
CA SER A 134 -12.91 -11.36 -7.67
C SER A 134 -14.36 -11.37 -8.15
N LYS A 135 -14.80 -10.36 -8.91
CA LYS A 135 -16.14 -10.33 -9.51
C LYS A 135 -16.34 -11.45 -10.54
N SER A 136 -15.33 -11.68 -11.38
CA SER A 136 -15.37 -12.75 -12.39
C SER A 136 -15.50 -14.13 -11.74
N ILE A 137 -14.73 -14.40 -10.69
CA ILE A 137 -14.78 -15.70 -9.99
C ILE A 137 -16.16 -15.91 -9.34
N ASN A 138 -16.71 -14.89 -8.67
CA ASN A 138 -18.03 -15.01 -8.05
C ASN A 138 -19.13 -15.28 -9.09
N SER A 139 -19.06 -14.63 -10.25
CA SER A 139 -20.02 -14.86 -11.34
C SER A 139 -19.95 -16.26 -11.96
N GLN A 140 -18.81 -16.95 -11.86
CA GLN A 140 -18.67 -18.32 -12.37
C GLN A 140 -19.27 -19.35 -11.40
N LEU A 141 -19.14 -19.11 -10.09
CA LEU A 141 -19.68 -19.98 -9.04
C LEU A 141 -21.21 -19.89 -8.89
N GLU A 142 -21.83 -18.75 -9.28
CA GLU A 142 -23.29 -18.58 -9.26
C GLU A 142 -24.00 -19.23 -10.47
N ASN A 143 -23.24 -19.67 -11.48
CA ASN A 143 -23.77 -20.28 -12.71
C ASN A 143 -23.54 -21.82 -12.79
N GLU A 144 -23.07 -22.43 -11.70
CA GLU A 144 -22.97 -23.89 -11.50
C GLU A 144 -24.05 -24.39 -10.52
#